data_AF-A0A7W7D653-F1
#
_entry.id   AF-A0A7W7D653-F1
#
_cell.length_a   1.000
_cell.length_b   1.000
_cell.length_c   1.000
_cell.angle_alpha   90.00
_cell.angle_beta   90.00
_cell.angle_gamma   90.00
#
_symmetry.space_group_name_H-M   'P 1'
#
loop_
_entity.id
_entity.type
_entity.pdbx_description
1 polymer ?
#
loop_
_entity_poly.entity_id
_entity_poly.type
_entity_poly.pdbx_seq_one_letter_code
_entity_poly.pdbx_strand_id
1 'polypeptide(L)'
;MSLSLIEEAAKKSSVLWISLPAGDRLAWHVWHDGALYVVTGGGEQALPGLVDAARVTVTLRSKDNGARLVAFEARVRVVDQSSPSEGDAGAIAALAKERLNAPDAAGLASRWAAGSSVVRLAPDVAV
;
A
#
# COMPACT_ATOMS: atom_id res chain seq x y z
N MET A 1 16.38 10.07 5.25
CA MET A 1 16.14 8.63 5.03
C MET A 1 16.19 8.38 3.53
N SER A 2 16.82 7.31 3.05
CA SER A 2 16.89 7.01 1.61
C SER A 2 15.73 6.12 1.16
N LEU A 3 15.41 6.18 -0.14
CA LEU A 3 14.41 5.30 -0.73
C LEU A 3 14.83 3.82 -0.63
N SER A 4 16.13 3.52 -0.80
CA SER A 4 16.67 2.17 -0.67
C SER A 4 16.50 1.57 0.72
N LEU A 5 16.66 2.37 1.79
CA LEU A 5 16.41 1.91 3.15
C LEU A 5 14.94 1.56 3.37
N ILE A 6 14.04 2.37 2.82
CA ILE A 6 12.60 2.14 2.91
C ILE A 6 12.21 0.88 2.13
N GLU A 7 12.75 0.68 0.92
CA GLU A 7 12.52 -0.52 0.12
C GLU A 7 12.96 -1.79 0.87
N GLU A 8 14.17 -1.79 1.43
CA GLU A 8 14.67 -2.94 2.19
C GLU A 8 13.83 -3.18 3.46
N ALA A 9 13.33 -2.12 4.10
CA ALA A 9 12.39 -2.26 5.20
C ALA A 9 11.04 -2.85 4.76
N ALA A 10 10.53 -2.45 3.59
CA ALA A 10 9.28 -2.96 3.03
C ALA A 10 9.37 -4.45 2.70
N LYS A 11 10.50 -4.92 2.15
CA LYS A 11 10.76 -6.36 1.89
C LYS A 11 10.82 -7.19 3.18
N LYS A 12 11.30 -6.59 4.28
CA LYS A 12 11.40 -7.20 5.61
C LYS A 12 10.11 -7.06 6.43
N SER A 13 9.09 -6.42 5.89
CA SER A 13 7.78 -6.23 6.51
C SER A 13 6.72 -7.00 5.74
N SER A 14 5.80 -7.67 6.44
CA SER A 14 4.62 -8.28 5.80
C SER A 14 3.40 -7.35 5.81
N VAL A 15 3.44 -6.31 6.65
CA VAL A 15 2.35 -5.35 6.88
C VAL A 15 2.93 -4.00 7.29
N LEU A 16 2.23 -2.93 6.97
CA LEU A 16 2.56 -1.57 7.40
C LEU A 16 1.51 -1.06 8.38
N TRP A 17 1.87 -0.03 9.14
CA TRP A 17 0.94 0.77 9.94
C TRP A 17 0.80 2.15 9.29
N ILE A 18 -0.43 2.63 9.17
CA ILE A 18 -0.77 3.96 8.67
C ILE A 18 -1.42 4.73 9.81
N SER A 19 -0.86 5.88 10.17
CA SER A 19 -1.53 6.81 11.08
C SER A 19 -2.65 7.55 10.33
N LEU A 20 -3.89 7.25 10.68
CA LEU A 20 -5.11 7.83 10.11
C LEU A 20 -5.89 8.59 11.19
N PRO A 21 -6.86 9.45 10.84
CA PRO A 21 -7.61 10.26 11.82
C PRO A 21 -8.29 9.44 12.92
N ALA A 22 -8.75 8.23 12.61
CA ALA A 22 -9.39 7.31 13.56
C ALA A 22 -8.38 6.48 14.39
N GLY A 23 -7.08 6.68 14.20
CA GLY A 23 -5.99 5.93 14.83
C GLY A 23 -5.14 5.13 13.85
N ASP A 24 -4.10 4.50 14.37
CA ASP A 24 -3.19 3.69 13.58
C ASP A 24 -3.88 2.43 13.04
N ARG A 25 -3.73 2.17 11.74
CA ARG A 25 -4.30 1.01 11.06
C ARG A 25 -3.21 0.17 10.43
N LEU A 26 -3.22 -1.12 10.74
CA LEU A 26 -2.38 -2.12 10.09
C LEU A 26 -2.98 -2.47 8.72
N ALA A 27 -2.16 -2.60 7.67
CA ALA A 27 -2.58 -3.05 6.35
C ALA A 27 -1.48 -3.89 5.69
N TRP A 28 -1.85 -4.86 4.87
CA TRP A 28 -0.90 -5.53 3.98
C TRP A 28 -0.57 -4.60 2.80
N HIS A 29 0.59 -4.82 2.18
CA HIS A 29 1.08 -3.96 1.11
C HIS A 29 1.92 -4.75 0.10
N VAL A 30 2.22 -4.11 -1.03
CA VAL A 30 3.36 -4.47 -1.89
C VAL A 30 4.27 -3.26 -2.05
N TRP A 31 5.57 -3.49 -2.22
CA TRP A 31 6.49 -2.48 -2.73
C TRP A 31 6.54 -2.62 -4.26
N HIS A 32 6.34 -1.52 -4.97
CA HIS A 32 6.44 -1.48 -6.42
C HIS A 32 6.92 -0.10 -6.86
N ASP A 33 7.91 -0.04 -7.75
CA ASP A 33 8.39 1.19 -8.38
C ASP A 33 8.52 2.40 -7.40
N GLY A 34 9.31 2.21 -6.35
CA GLY A 34 9.63 3.25 -5.38
C GLY A 34 8.49 3.65 -4.43
N ALA A 35 7.40 2.89 -4.34
CA ALA A 35 6.29 3.18 -3.45
C ALA A 35 5.68 1.92 -2.82
N LEU A 36 4.95 2.14 -1.73
CA LEU A 36 4.06 1.14 -1.17
C LEU A 36 2.69 1.27 -1.84
N TYR A 37 2.05 0.14 -2.13
CA TYR A 37 0.67 0.11 -2.60
C TYR A 37 -0.17 -0.72 -1.63
N VAL A 38 -1.36 -0.22 -1.35
CA VAL A 38 -2.39 -0.89 -0.53
C VAL A 38 -3.71 -0.87 -1.28
N VAL A 39 -4.64 -1.75 -0.88
CA VAL A 39 -6.01 -1.75 -1.38
C VAL A 39 -6.98 -1.63 -0.21
N THR A 40 -8.07 -0.88 -0.39
CA THR A 40 -9.07 -0.66 0.66
C THR A 40 -10.49 -0.57 0.11
N GLY A 41 -11.49 -0.95 0.92
CA GLY A 41 -12.90 -0.92 0.55
C GLY A 41 -13.32 -2.07 -0.38
N GLY A 42 -14.60 -2.14 -0.75
CA GLY A 42 -15.09 -3.09 -1.76
C GLY A 42 -14.91 -4.57 -1.40
N GLY A 43 -14.95 -4.91 -0.11
CA GLY A 43 -14.68 -6.26 0.38
C GLY A 43 -13.24 -6.47 0.86
N GLU A 44 -12.33 -5.53 0.59
CA GLU A 44 -11.04 -5.45 1.26
C GLU A 44 -11.14 -4.64 2.57
N GLN A 45 -10.10 -4.71 3.39
CA GLN A 45 -10.03 -3.98 4.65
C GLN A 45 -10.34 -2.49 4.47
N ALA A 46 -11.28 -1.96 5.25
CA ALA A 46 -11.57 -0.53 5.27
C ALA A 46 -10.46 0.27 6.00
N LEU A 47 -9.96 1.32 5.36
CA LEU A 47 -8.98 2.29 5.88
C LEU A 47 -9.58 3.71 5.81
N PRO A 48 -10.53 4.06 6.68
CA PRO A 48 -11.25 5.33 6.62
C PRO A 48 -10.31 6.53 6.72
N GLY A 49 -10.51 7.51 5.85
CA GLY A 49 -9.68 8.71 5.75
C GLY A 49 -8.38 8.54 4.95
N LEU A 50 -8.04 7.33 4.49
CA LEU A 50 -6.85 7.15 3.66
C LEU A 50 -7.01 7.78 2.27
N VAL A 51 -8.13 7.53 1.59
CA VAL A 51 -8.34 8.01 0.21
C VAL A 51 -8.45 9.53 0.09
N ASP A 52 -8.85 10.20 1.18
CA ASP A 52 -9.00 11.66 1.25
C ASP A 52 -7.75 12.37 1.78
N ALA A 53 -6.76 11.61 2.29
CA ALA A 53 -5.53 12.16 2.82
C ALA A 53 -4.60 12.60 1.68
N ALA A 54 -3.92 13.73 1.86
CA ALA A 54 -2.80 14.11 0.98
C ALA A 54 -1.50 13.40 1.39
N ARG A 55 -1.34 13.14 2.69
CA ARG A 55 -0.17 12.51 3.30
C ARG A 55 -0.57 11.67 4.49
N VAL A 56 0.24 10.64 4.77
CA VAL A 56 0.12 9.80 5.97
C VAL A 56 1.50 9.47 6.52
N THR A 57 1.57 9.20 7.83
CA THR A 57 2.75 8.55 8.41
C THR A 57 2.63 7.05 8.24
N VAL A 58 3.65 6.44 7.65
CA VAL A 58 3.78 4.99 7.50
C VAL A 58 4.86 4.48 8.44
N THR A 59 4.58 3.39 9.14
CA THR A 59 5.56 2.66 9.95
C THR A 59 5.68 1.21 9.45
N LEU A 60 6.92 0.79 9.20
CA LEU A 60 7.25 -0.59 8.83
C LEU A 60 7.93 -1.29 10.01
N ARG A 61 7.54 -2.54 10.26
CA ARG A 61 8.08 -3.37 11.35
C ARG A 61 8.57 -4.70 10.81
N SER A 62 9.61 -5.26 11.42
CA SER A 62 10.15 -6.56 11.03
C SER A 62 9.11 -7.65 11.21
N LYS A 63 8.92 -8.49 10.19
CA LYS A 63 8.07 -9.68 10.30
C LYS A 63 8.64 -10.77 11.21
N ASP A 64 9.94 -10.72 11.52
CA ASP A 64 10.62 -11.76 12.30
C ASP A 64 10.51 -11.53 13.81
N ASN A 65 10.59 -10.28 14.26
CA ASN A 65 10.62 -9.93 15.68
C ASN A 65 9.76 -8.72 16.07
N GLY A 66 9.04 -8.12 15.11
CA GLY A 66 8.17 -6.97 15.36
C GLY A 66 8.89 -5.67 15.68
N ALA A 67 10.23 -5.59 15.63
CA ALA A 67 10.95 -4.34 15.85
C ALA A 67 10.61 -3.30 14.78
N ARG A 68 10.51 -2.01 15.15
CA ARG A 68 10.32 -0.93 14.17
C ARG A 68 11.55 -0.81 13.29
N LEU A 69 11.36 -0.90 11.97
CA LEU A 69 12.42 -0.74 10.97
C LEU A 69 12.56 0.73 10.60
N VAL A 70 11.47 1.35 10.14
CA VAL A 70 11.42 2.76 9.71
C VAL A 70 10.04 3.36 9.97
N ALA A 71 9.99 4.69 10.07
CA ALA A 71 8.76 5.47 9.99
C ALA A 71 8.99 6.73 9.12
N PHE A 72 8.05 7.06 8.24
CA PHE A 72 8.16 8.19 7.30
C PHE A 72 6.81 8.75 6.88
N GLU A 73 6.81 9.99 6.40
CA GLU A 73 5.68 10.55 5.66
C GLU A 73 5.66 10.03 4.23
N ALA A 74 4.46 9.68 3.75
CA ALA A 74 4.20 9.29 2.38
C ALA A 74 3.11 10.16 1.77
N ARG A 75 3.33 10.64 0.54
CA ARG A 75 2.27 11.24 -0.28
C ARG A 75 1.29 10.16 -0.71
N VAL A 76 0.01 10.45 -0.55
CA VAL A 76 -1.08 9.55 -0.91
C VAL A 76 -1.59 9.92 -2.30
N ARG A 77 -1.79 8.90 -3.15
CA ARG A 77 -2.49 9.04 -4.42
C ARG A 77 -3.37 7.82 -4.65
N VAL A 78 -4.66 8.04 -4.88
CA VAL A 78 -5.54 6.99 -5.40
C VAL A 78 -5.17 6.72 -6.85
N VAL A 79 -4.98 5.45 -7.20
CA VAL A 79 -4.67 5.02 -8.57
C VAL A 79 -5.94 5.10 -9.41
N ASP A 80 -5.84 5.68 -10.60
CA ASP A 80 -6.90 5.54 -11.61
C ASP A 80 -6.88 4.11 -12.16
N GLN A 81 -7.74 3.26 -11.61
CA GLN A 81 -7.85 1.86 -11.98
C GLN A 81 -8.55 1.65 -13.34
N SER A 82 -9.22 2.68 -13.87
CA SER A 82 -9.90 2.62 -15.18
C SER A 82 -8.92 2.83 -16.35
N SER A 83 -7.87 3.61 -16.10
CA SER A 83 -6.82 3.89 -17.07
C SER A 83 -5.46 3.99 -16.35
N PRO A 84 -4.94 2.89 -15.77
CA PRO A 84 -3.71 2.93 -15.00
C PRO A 84 -2.51 3.21 -15.91
N SER A 85 -1.55 3.97 -15.38
CA SER A 85 -0.20 4.03 -15.98
C SER A 85 0.45 2.64 -15.97
N GLU A 86 1.50 2.42 -16.77
CA GLU A 86 2.20 1.12 -16.82
C GLU A 86 2.71 0.68 -15.42
N GLY A 87 3.30 1.61 -14.66
CA GLY A 87 3.75 1.35 -13.29
C GLY A 87 2.60 1.07 -12.31
N ASP A 88 1.48 1.79 -12.43
CA ASP A 88 0.30 1.53 -11.61
C ASP A 88 -0.34 0.16 -11.95
N ALA A 89 -0.37 -0.21 -13.23
CA ALA A 89 -0.84 -1.53 -13.67
C ALA A 89 0.04 -2.67 -13.13
N GLY A 90 1.36 -2.49 -13.13
CA GLY A 90 2.32 -3.41 -12.51
C GLY A 90 2.09 -3.56 -11.01
N ALA A 91 1.81 -2.46 -10.31
CA ALA A 91 1.49 -2.48 -8.88
C ALA A 91 0.17 -3.20 -8.57
N ILE A 92 -0.87 -2.98 -9.37
CA ILE A 92 -2.17 -3.68 -9.26
C ILE A 92 -1.97 -5.19 -9.47
N ALA A 93 -1.18 -5.59 -10.48
CA ALA A 93 -0.88 -7.00 -10.73
C ALA A 93 -0.08 -7.63 -9.58
N ALA A 94 0.88 -6.90 -9.00
CA ALA A 94 1.63 -7.35 -7.83
C ALA A 94 0.72 -7.53 -6.60
N LEU A 95 -0.16 -6.57 -6.32
CA LEU A 95 -1.17 -6.68 -5.25
C LEU A 95 -2.06 -7.91 -5.47
N ALA A 96 -2.54 -8.13 -6.70
CA ALA A 96 -3.43 -9.24 -7.00
C ALA A 96 -2.76 -10.60 -6.79
N LYS A 97 -1.47 -10.70 -7.15
CA LYS A 97 -0.66 -11.91 -6.94
C LYS A 97 -0.47 -12.24 -5.46
N GLU A 98 -0.23 -11.23 -4.61
CA GLU A 98 0.02 -11.42 -3.18
C GLU A 98 -1.27 -11.62 -2.35
N ARG A 99 -2.45 -11.49 -2.96
CA ARG A 99 -3.74 -11.66 -2.29
C ARG A 99 -4.14 -13.15 -2.19
N LEU A 100 -3.48 -13.89 -1.31
CA LEU A 100 -3.56 -15.35 -1.19
C LEU A 100 -4.96 -15.94 -0.92
N ASN A 101 -5.86 -15.19 -0.28
CA ASN A 101 -7.21 -15.66 0.08
C ASN A 101 -8.28 -15.21 -0.94
N ALA A 102 -7.89 -14.90 -2.18
CA ALA A 102 -8.85 -14.50 -3.22
C ALA A 102 -9.50 -15.75 -3.82
N PRO A 103 -10.84 -15.81 -3.92
CA PRO A 103 -11.53 -16.96 -4.53
C PRO A 103 -11.26 -17.08 -6.03
N ASP A 104 -10.93 -15.97 -6.68
CA ASP A 104 -10.54 -15.91 -8.09
C ASP A 104 -9.46 -14.83 -8.28
N ALA A 105 -8.22 -15.25 -8.46
CA ALA A 105 -7.10 -14.33 -8.63
C ALA A 105 -7.16 -13.56 -9.97
N ALA A 106 -7.75 -14.15 -11.03
CA ALA A 106 -7.74 -13.57 -12.37
C ALA A 106 -8.67 -12.36 -12.50
N GLY A 107 -9.84 -12.39 -11.86
CA GLY A 107 -10.80 -11.27 -11.88
C GLY A 107 -10.58 -10.19 -10.81
N LEU A 108 -9.53 -10.30 -10.00
CA LEU A 108 -9.37 -9.49 -8.78
C LEU A 108 -9.16 -8.01 -9.08
N ALA A 109 -8.35 -7.67 -10.09
CA ALA A 109 -8.14 -6.27 -10.50
C ALA A 109 -9.46 -5.60 -10.93
N SER A 110 -10.28 -6.29 -11.73
CA SER A 110 -11.60 -5.77 -12.15
C SER A 110 -12.57 -5.62 -10.99
N ARG A 111 -12.56 -6.55 -10.02
CA ARG A 111 -13.38 -6.41 -8.80
C ARG A 111 -12.96 -5.23 -7.95
N TRP A 112 -11.65 -5.01 -7.79
CA TRP A 112 -11.17 -3.81 -7.10
C TRP A 112 -11.57 -2.55 -7.84
N ALA A 113 -11.50 -2.50 -9.17
CA ALA A 113 -11.94 -1.33 -9.93
C ALA A 113 -13.44 -1.02 -9.75
N ALA A 114 -14.26 -2.03 -9.45
CA ALA A 114 -15.71 -1.88 -9.26
C ALA A 114 -16.13 -1.44 -7.85
N GLY A 115 -15.28 -1.58 -6.83
CA GLY A 115 -15.70 -1.29 -5.45
C GLY A 115 -14.62 -0.99 -4.43
N SER A 116 -13.34 -1.13 -4.78
CA SER A 116 -12.19 -0.84 -3.91
C SER A 116 -11.39 0.34 -4.46
N SER A 117 -10.43 0.80 -3.68
CA SER A 117 -9.43 1.78 -4.12
C SER A 117 -8.04 1.22 -3.91
N VAL A 118 -7.24 1.22 -4.97
CA VAL A 118 -5.80 1.00 -4.90
C VAL A 118 -5.12 2.33 -4.62
N VAL A 119 -4.31 2.38 -3.56
CA VAL A 119 -3.71 3.61 -3.07
C VAL A 119 -2.19 3.47 -3.09
N ARG A 120 -1.53 4.41 -3.75
CA ARG A 120 -0.08 4.58 -3.75
C ARG A 120 0.35 5.46 -2.60
N LEU A 121 1.31 4.99 -1.82
CA LEU A 121 1.97 5.70 -0.73
C LEU A 121 3.43 5.92 -1.11
N ALA A 122 3.71 7.11 -1.63
CA ALA A 122 5.03 7.50 -2.13
C ALA A 122 5.85 8.14 -1.01
N PRO A 123 6.98 7.56 -0.57
CA PRO A 123 7.81 8.16 0.47
C PRO A 123 8.22 9.60 0.13
N ASP A 124 8.07 10.52 1.08
CA ASP A 124 8.55 11.90 0.93
C ASP A 124 9.99 12.00 1.43
N VAL A 125 10.91 11.45 0.65
CA VAL A 125 12.35 11.51 0.91
C VAL A 125 13.02 12.35 -0.17
N ALA A 126 14.02 13.15 0.24
CA ALA A 126 14.89 13.82 -0.73
C ALA A 126 15.59 12.76 -1.60
N VAL A 127 15.58 13.00 -2.91
CA VAL A 127 16.23 12.15 -3.92
C VAL A 127 17.75 12.24 -3.77
#